data_AF-A0A4P9JCP4-F1
#
_entry.id   AF-A0A4P9JCP4-F1
#
_cell.length_a   1.000
_cell.length_b   1.000
_cell.length_c   1.000
_cell.angle_alpha   90.00
_cell.angle_beta   90.00
_cell.angle_gamma   90.00
#
_symmetry.space_group_name_H-M   'P 1'
#
loop_
_entity.id
_entity.type
_entity.pdbx_description
1 polymer ?
#
loop_
_entity_poly.entity_id
_entity_poly.type
_entity_poly.pdbx_seq_one_letter_code
_entity_poly.pdbx_strand_id
1 'polypeptide(L)'
;MAMQVTRPRRTRTVTSAVLLGAAVVVAGIAVWFHYAFTAEYGDITEGPLEGIARVLASSLLPVALVGFLGLMAAVLLPLPWVRATAVAVPVLMVVAMIAATPWALRQKAQEQFTTAPHCLTEGFTGDRLAAVREYQAVFDSIEHVGSFGGEASVGVDGCDVRFVTGAGVDALGHYRQALPAAGWDIVQDDDGRLRAERDGMAFEVAACPGGGAVWAGPRDGVFRAMPCGN
;
A
#
# COMPACT_ATOMS: atom_id res chain seq x y z
N MET A 1 -24.92 -63.40 -24.47
CA MET A 1 -24.41 -62.24 -25.22
C MET A 1 -24.42 -61.03 -24.29
N ALA A 2 -23.25 -60.67 -23.73
CA ALA A 2 -23.13 -59.49 -22.88
C ALA A 2 -22.69 -58.31 -23.75
N MET A 3 -23.55 -57.29 -23.85
CA MET A 3 -23.31 -56.07 -24.58
C MET A 3 -22.32 -55.21 -23.80
N GLN A 4 -21.03 -55.23 -24.16
CA GLN A 4 -20.04 -54.31 -23.62
C GLN A 4 -20.34 -52.90 -24.15
N VAL A 5 -21.07 -52.12 -23.34
CA VAL A 5 -21.27 -50.69 -23.55
C VAL A 5 -19.93 -49.98 -23.36
N THR A 6 -19.16 -49.86 -24.43
CA THR A 6 -17.96 -49.05 -24.51
C THR A 6 -18.37 -47.61 -24.80
N ARG A 7 -18.69 -46.83 -23.76
CA ARG A 7 -18.69 -45.37 -23.83
C ARG A 7 -18.11 -44.76 -22.56
N PRO A 8 -17.37 -43.64 -22.64
CA PRO A 8 -16.41 -43.26 -23.68
C PRO A 8 -15.19 -42.54 -23.08
N ARG A 9 -13.96 -42.94 -23.43
CA ARG A 9 -12.72 -42.21 -23.08
C ARG A 9 -12.78 -40.70 -23.41
N ARG A 10 -13.57 -40.33 -24.42
CA ARG A 10 -13.75 -38.95 -24.90
C ARG A 10 -14.48 -38.05 -23.90
N THR A 11 -15.52 -38.51 -23.20
CA THR A 11 -16.25 -37.63 -22.25
C THR A 11 -15.42 -37.32 -21.01
N ARG A 12 -14.68 -38.30 -20.47
CA ARG A 12 -13.76 -38.06 -19.35
C ARG A 12 -12.72 -37.00 -19.67
N THR A 13 -12.21 -36.99 -20.91
CA THR A 13 -11.21 -36.01 -21.36
C THR A 13 -11.81 -34.60 -21.47
N VAL A 14 -13.03 -34.48 -22.00
CA VAL A 14 -13.75 -33.19 -22.10
C VAL A 14 -14.06 -32.63 -20.70
N THR A 15 -14.59 -33.46 -19.79
CA THR A 15 -14.88 -33.03 -18.41
C THR A 15 -13.60 -32.57 -17.68
N SER A 16 -12.47 -33.24 -17.92
CA SER A 16 -11.17 -32.87 -17.34
C SER A 16 -10.70 -31.50 -17.83
N ALA A 17 -10.78 -31.26 -19.15
CA ALA A 17 -10.40 -30.00 -19.74
C ALA A 17 -11.28 -28.85 -19.22
N VAL A 18 -12.58 -29.09 -19.07
CA VAL A 18 -13.51 -28.11 -18.49
C VAL A 18 -13.18 -27.80 -17.03
N LEU A 19 -12.92 -28.82 -16.20
CA LEU A 19 -12.57 -28.62 -14.79
C LEU A 19 -11.23 -27.89 -14.61
N LEU A 20 -10.20 -28.26 -15.40
CA LEU A 20 -8.92 -27.57 -15.38
C LEU A 20 -9.03 -26.13 -15.88
N GLY A 21 -9.80 -25.90 -16.96
CA GLY A 21 -10.08 -24.56 -17.46
C GLY A 21 -10.79 -23.69 -16.42
N ALA A 22 -11.81 -24.24 -15.74
CA ALA A 22 -12.50 -23.56 -14.65
C ALA A 22 -11.54 -23.23 -13.50
N ALA A 23 -10.65 -24.16 -13.11
CA ALA A 23 -9.67 -23.91 -12.06
C ALA A 23 -8.69 -22.77 -12.41
N VAL A 24 -8.22 -22.70 -13.66
CA VAL A 24 -7.36 -21.60 -14.14
C VAL A 24 -8.09 -20.26 -14.11
N VAL A 25 -9.36 -20.22 -14.57
CA VAL A 25 -10.17 -18.99 -14.53
C VAL A 25 -10.38 -18.52 -13.09
N VAL A 26 -10.77 -19.42 -12.18
CA VAL A 26 -10.95 -19.08 -10.76
C VAL A 26 -9.65 -18.61 -10.12
N ALA A 27 -8.52 -19.24 -10.43
CA ALA A 27 -7.21 -18.81 -9.96
C ALA A 27 -6.86 -17.39 -10.46
N GLY A 28 -7.15 -17.09 -11.73
CA GLY A 28 -6.97 -15.74 -12.28
C GLY A 28 -7.82 -14.69 -11.57
N ILE A 29 -9.10 -15.00 -11.32
CA ILE A 29 -10.01 -14.12 -10.56
C ILE A 29 -9.51 -13.91 -9.13
N ALA A 30 -9.00 -14.97 -8.47
CA ALA A 30 -8.45 -14.87 -7.13
C ALA A 30 -7.23 -13.95 -7.06
N VAL A 31 -6.29 -14.07 -8.00
CA VAL A 31 -5.11 -13.19 -8.10
C VAL A 31 -5.55 -11.75 -8.34
N TRP A 32 -6.49 -11.52 -9.26
CA TRP A 32 -7.00 -10.17 -9.55
C TRP A 32 -7.73 -9.56 -8.36
N PHE A 33 -8.58 -10.33 -7.68
CA PHE A 33 -9.27 -9.86 -6.47
C PHE A 33 -8.30 -9.54 -5.35
N HIS A 34 -7.29 -10.40 -5.11
CA HIS A 34 -6.22 -10.15 -4.16
C HIS A 34 -5.46 -8.86 -4.49
N TYR A 35 -5.13 -8.67 -5.77
CA TYR A 35 -4.51 -7.45 -6.25
C TYR A 35 -5.35 -6.21 -5.94
N ALA A 36 -6.61 -6.20 -6.39
CA ALA A 36 -7.52 -5.07 -6.21
C ALA A 36 -7.77 -4.77 -4.72
N PHE A 37 -7.97 -5.81 -3.91
CA PHE A 37 -8.15 -5.66 -2.46
C PHE A 37 -6.89 -5.09 -1.80
N THR A 38 -5.69 -5.54 -2.20
CA THR A 38 -4.43 -5.02 -1.67
C THR A 38 -4.18 -3.58 -2.11
N ALA A 39 -4.54 -3.23 -3.36
CA ALA A 39 -4.42 -1.87 -3.86
C ALA A 39 -5.38 -0.90 -3.13
N GLU A 40 -6.60 -1.33 -2.82
CA GLU A 40 -7.61 -0.48 -2.17
C GLU A 40 -7.46 -0.46 -0.63
N TYR A 41 -7.42 -1.64 -0.01
CA TYR A 41 -7.48 -1.83 1.45
C TYR A 41 -6.18 -2.36 2.05
N GLY A 42 -5.20 -2.72 1.23
CA GLY A 42 -3.91 -3.22 1.73
C GLY A 42 -3.27 -2.19 2.63
N ASP A 43 -2.89 -2.64 3.82
CA ASP A 43 -2.24 -1.77 4.79
C ASP A 43 -0.74 -1.70 4.45
N ILE A 44 -0.28 -0.49 4.11
CA ILE A 44 1.14 -0.22 3.86
C ILE A 44 1.94 -0.14 5.18
N THR A 45 1.25 -0.17 6.33
CA THR A 45 1.83 0.09 7.65
C THR A 45 2.39 -1.15 8.37
N GLU A 46 2.16 -2.35 7.84
CA GLU A 46 2.58 -3.60 8.50
C GLU A 46 3.87 -4.16 7.93
N GLY A 47 4.66 -4.83 8.78
CA GLY A 47 5.83 -5.57 8.34
C GLY A 47 5.45 -6.59 7.26
N PRO A 48 6.36 -6.91 6.32
CA PRO A 48 6.03 -7.72 5.14
C PRO A 48 5.42 -9.08 5.48
N LEU A 49 5.73 -9.65 6.65
CA LEU A 49 5.18 -10.92 7.12
C LEU A 49 3.78 -10.81 7.74
N GLU A 50 3.49 -9.74 8.47
CA GLU A 50 2.17 -9.52 9.09
C GLU A 50 1.11 -9.15 8.05
N GLY A 51 1.49 -8.30 7.09
CA GLY A 51 0.65 -8.00 5.93
C GLY A 51 0.34 -9.26 5.11
N ILE A 52 1.34 -10.12 4.87
CA ILE A 52 1.12 -11.42 4.19
C ILE A 52 0.18 -12.31 5.00
N ALA A 53 0.33 -12.41 6.32
CA ALA A 53 -0.53 -13.26 7.16
C ALA A 53 -1.99 -12.82 7.15
N ARG A 54 -2.27 -11.51 7.25
CA ARG A 54 -3.63 -10.97 7.26
C ARG A 54 -4.28 -11.03 5.88
N VAL A 55 -3.51 -10.80 4.84
CA VAL A 55 -3.97 -10.95 3.44
C VAL A 55 -4.21 -12.41 3.09
N LEU A 56 -3.38 -13.35 3.57
CA LEU A 56 -3.69 -14.78 3.45
C LEU A 56 -4.98 -15.12 4.19
N ALA A 57 -5.19 -14.58 5.40
CA ALA A 57 -6.40 -14.80 6.18
C ALA A 57 -7.66 -14.30 5.48
N SER A 58 -7.61 -13.11 4.85
CA SER A 58 -8.74 -12.59 4.06
C SER A 58 -8.93 -13.31 2.72
N SER A 59 -7.88 -13.94 2.20
CA SER A 59 -7.88 -14.67 0.92
C SER A 59 -8.09 -16.18 1.05
N LEU A 60 -8.39 -16.69 2.24
CA LEU A 60 -8.55 -18.13 2.50
C LEU A 60 -9.63 -18.78 1.62
N LEU A 61 -10.73 -18.07 1.38
CA LEU A 61 -11.88 -18.61 0.64
C LEU A 61 -11.55 -18.93 -0.84
N PRO A 62 -10.99 -18.01 -1.64
CA PRO A 62 -10.58 -18.32 -3.01
C PRO A 62 -9.44 -19.35 -3.07
N VAL A 63 -8.50 -19.33 -2.13
CA VAL A 63 -7.42 -20.34 -2.05
C VAL A 63 -7.99 -21.74 -1.80
N ALA A 64 -8.91 -21.86 -0.84
CA ALA A 64 -9.57 -23.12 -0.52
C ALA A 64 -10.39 -23.66 -1.70
N LEU A 65 -11.09 -22.79 -2.45
CA LEU A 65 -11.88 -23.18 -3.60
C LEU A 65 -11.01 -23.74 -4.73
N VAL A 66 -9.89 -23.09 -5.06
CA VAL A 66 -8.95 -23.57 -6.09
C VAL A 66 -8.29 -24.88 -5.65
N GLY A 67 -7.89 -24.98 -4.38
CA GLY A 67 -7.36 -26.21 -3.79
C GLY A 67 -8.35 -27.37 -3.89
N PHE A 68 -9.63 -27.14 -3.57
CA PHE A 68 -10.69 -28.15 -3.66
C PHE A 68 -10.93 -28.63 -5.10
N LEU A 69 -11.01 -27.70 -6.07
CA LEU A 69 -11.19 -28.05 -7.48
C LEU A 69 -9.99 -28.84 -8.04
N GLY A 70 -8.77 -28.44 -7.66
CA GLY A 70 -7.55 -29.17 -8.01
C GLY A 70 -7.53 -30.59 -7.43
N LEU A 71 -7.87 -30.74 -6.15
CA LEU A 71 -7.95 -32.05 -5.49
C LEU A 71 -9.00 -32.96 -6.15
N MET A 72 -10.19 -32.43 -6.45
CA MET A 72 -11.25 -33.17 -7.13
C MET A 72 -10.79 -33.64 -8.52
N ALA A 73 -10.11 -32.78 -9.29
CA ALA A 73 -9.54 -33.17 -10.57
C ALA A 73 -8.46 -34.27 -10.43
N ALA A 74 -7.60 -34.19 -9.41
CA ALA A 74 -6.53 -35.16 -9.16
C ALA A 74 -7.03 -36.54 -8.70
N VAL A 75 -8.07 -36.57 -7.86
CA VAL A 75 -8.70 -37.80 -7.34
C VAL A 75 -9.51 -38.50 -8.43
N LEU A 76 -10.29 -37.75 -9.21
CA LEU A 76 -11.19 -38.32 -10.22
C LEU A 76 -10.45 -38.83 -11.47
N LEU A 77 -9.17 -38.47 -11.67
CA LEU A 77 -8.44 -38.73 -12.91
C LEU A 77 -7.08 -39.41 -12.68
N PRO A 78 -6.81 -40.56 -13.34
CA PRO A 78 -5.56 -41.30 -13.18
C PRO A 78 -4.41 -40.77 -14.05
N LEU A 79 -4.64 -39.74 -14.86
CA LEU A 79 -3.64 -39.21 -15.79
C LEU A 79 -2.56 -38.41 -15.04
N PRO A 80 -1.28 -38.77 -15.14
CA PRO A 80 -0.21 -38.13 -14.36
C PRO A 80 -0.05 -36.65 -14.71
N TRP A 81 -0.25 -36.28 -15.98
CA TRP A 81 -0.19 -34.87 -16.40
C TRP A 81 -1.31 -34.02 -15.77
N VAL A 82 -2.53 -34.59 -15.62
CA VAL A 82 -3.66 -33.89 -14.99
C VAL A 82 -3.35 -33.59 -13.53
N ARG A 83 -2.78 -34.58 -12.82
CA ARG A 83 -2.36 -34.43 -11.43
C ARG A 83 -1.28 -33.36 -11.27
N ALA A 84 -0.30 -33.35 -12.17
CA ALA A 84 0.73 -32.32 -12.19
C ALA A 84 0.13 -30.92 -12.39
N THR A 85 -0.77 -30.72 -13.36
CA THR A 85 -1.46 -29.43 -13.56
C THR A 85 -2.35 -29.04 -12.38
N ALA A 86 -3.06 -30.00 -11.79
CA ALA A 86 -3.95 -29.76 -10.66
C ALA A 86 -3.19 -29.26 -9.41
N VAL A 87 -1.93 -29.67 -9.24
CA VAL A 87 -1.05 -29.16 -8.18
C VAL A 87 -0.37 -27.86 -8.59
N ALA A 88 0.04 -27.72 -9.86
CA ALA A 88 0.73 -26.54 -10.35
C ALA A 88 -0.15 -25.28 -10.30
N VAL A 89 -1.43 -25.37 -10.63
CA VAL A 89 -2.37 -24.22 -10.64
C VAL A 89 -2.44 -23.49 -9.29
N PRO A 90 -2.77 -24.15 -8.15
CA PRO A 90 -2.81 -23.47 -6.86
C PRO A 90 -1.45 -22.95 -6.41
N VAL A 91 -0.36 -23.67 -6.69
CA VAL A 91 1.00 -23.21 -6.35
C VAL A 91 1.34 -21.93 -7.11
N LEU A 92 1.12 -21.90 -8.43
CA LEU A 92 1.37 -20.73 -9.27
C LEU A 92 0.48 -19.55 -8.87
N MET A 93 -0.78 -19.80 -8.51
CA MET A 93 -1.68 -18.78 -7.99
C MET A 93 -1.12 -18.11 -6.73
N VAL A 94 -0.67 -18.90 -5.74
CA VAL A 94 -0.09 -18.35 -4.50
C VAL A 94 1.19 -17.57 -4.79
N VAL A 95 2.07 -18.09 -5.64
CA VAL A 95 3.28 -17.36 -6.08
C VAL A 95 2.92 -16.04 -6.74
N ALA A 96 1.91 -16.03 -7.63
CA ALA A 96 1.45 -14.81 -8.28
C ALA A 96 0.86 -13.80 -7.29
N MET A 97 0.07 -14.25 -6.30
CA MET A 97 -0.46 -13.37 -5.24
C MET A 97 0.68 -12.72 -4.45
N ILE A 98 1.67 -13.50 -4.02
CA ILE A 98 2.84 -12.99 -3.27
C ILE A 98 3.63 -11.98 -4.12
N ALA A 99 3.84 -12.28 -5.40
CA ALA A 99 4.56 -11.39 -6.31
C ALA A 99 3.78 -10.10 -6.66
N ALA A 100 2.45 -10.16 -6.70
CA ALA A 100 1.58 -9.03 -6.99
C ALA A 100 1.45 -8.06 -5.80
N THR A 101 1.52 -8.54 -4.56
CA THR A 101 1.43 -7.74 -3.33
C THR A 101 2.38 -6.52 -3.32
N PRO A 102 3.71 -6.65 -3.51
CA PRO A 102 4.60 -5.49 -3.48
C PRO A 102 4.33 -4.49 -4.62
N TRP A 103 3.81 -4.95 -5.76
CA TRP A 103 3.42 -4.08 -6.86
C TRP A 103 2.14 -3.30 -6.53
N ALA A 104 1.13 -3.97 -5.97
CA ALA A 104 -0.13 -3.34 -5.52
C ALA A 104 0.13 -2.29 -4.44
N LEU A 105 0.96 -2.62 -3.45
CA LEU A 105 1.34 -1.70 -2.37
C LEU A 105 2.14 -0.51 -2.90
N ARG A 106 3.00 -0.71 -3.92
CA ARG A 106 3.73 0.39 -4.57
C ARG A 106 2.80 1.31 -5.36
N GLN A 107 1.82 0.77 -6.08
CA GLN A 107 0.83 1.59 -6.79
C GLN A 107 -0.01 2.40 -5.79
N LYS A 108 -0.51 1.76 -4.72
CA LYS A 108 -1.23 2.43 -3.64
C LYS A 108 -0.37 3.53 -2.99
N ALA A 109 0.88 3.23 -2.67
CA ALA A 109 1.84 4.22 -2.18
C ALA A 109 1.95 5.41 -3.13
N GLN A 110 2.14 5.18 -4.43
CA GLN A 110 2.22 6.26 -5.41
C GLN A 110 0.94 7.10 -5.47
N GLU A 111 -0.24 6.48 -5.46
CA GLU A 111 -1.53 7.19 -5.54
C GLU A 111 -1.88 7.92 -4.23
N GLN A 112 -1.55 7.33 -3.08
CA GLN A 112 -1.82 7.93 -1.76
C GLN A 112 -0.81 9.01 -1.37
N PHE A 113 0.45 8.88 -1.78
CA PHE A 113 1.50 9.88 -1.48
C PHE A 113 1.56 11.02 -2.51
N THR A 114 0.77 10.98 -3.59
CA THR A 114 0.68 12.10 -4.57
C THR A 114 -0.22 13.26 -4.15
N THR A 115 -1.08 13.09 -3.14
CA THR A 115 -1.89 14.20 -2.66
C THR A 115 -1.17 14.84 -1.48
N ALA A 116 -0.27 15.78 -1.80
CA ALA A 116 0.33 16.62 -0.78
C ALA A 116 -0.78 17.26 0.06
N PRO A 117 -0.65 17.29 1.39
CA PRO A 117 -1.74 17.68 2.27
C PRO A 117 -2.13 19.14 2.02
N HIS A 118 -3.43 19.40 1.88
CA HIS A 118 -3.93 20.72 1.54
C HIS A 118 -4.11 21.60 2.77
N CYS A 119 -3.18 22.54 2.97
CA CYS A 119 -3.28 23.64 3.92
C CYS A 119 -4.34 24.67 3.48
N LEU A 120 -4.68 24.69 2.19
CA LEU A 120 -5.63 25.64 1.62
C LEU A 120 -7.07 25.20 1.92
N THR A 121 -7.68 25.79 2.95
CA THR A 121 -9.12 25.68 3.22
C THR A 121 -9.88 26.91 2.68
N GLU A 122 -11.18 26.76 2.45
CA GLU A 122 -12.04 27.86 2.01
C GLU A 122 -12.08 28.98 3.08
N GLY A 123 -11.88 30.23 2.67
CA GLY A 123 -12.01 31.40 3.55
C GLY A 123 -10.75 32.25 3.75
N PHE A 124 -9.57 31.82 3.29
CA PHE A 124 -8.38 32.68 3.27
C PHE A 124 -8.49 33.76 2.20
N THR A 125 -8.15 35.00 2.55
CA THR A 125 -8.12 36.15 1.63
C THR A 125 -6.88 37.02 1.87
N GLY A 126 -6.54 37.86 0.88
CA GLY A 126 -5.42 38.79 0.97
C GLY A 126 -4.06 38.12 1.22
N ASP A 127 -3.22 38.79 2.01
CA ASP A 127 -1.84 38.35 2.30
C ASP A 127 -1.78 36.96 2.98
N ARG A 128 -2.81 36.61 3.75
CA ARG A 128 -2.89 35.29 4.39
C ARG A 128 -3.04 34.16 3.37
N LEU A 129 -3.78 34.37 2.29
CA LEU A 129 -3.88 33.38 1.21
C LEU A 129 -2.54 33.20 0.48
N ALA A 130 -1.80 34.28 0.28
CA ALA A 130 -0.47 34.22 -0.34
C ALA A 130 0.52 33.41 0.51
N ALA A 131 0.57 33.68 1.82
CA ALA A 131 1.42 32.94 2.75
C ALA A 131 1.07 31.44 2.80
N VAL A 132 -0.22 31.08 2.86
CA VAL A 132 -0.64 29.67 2.88
C VAL A 132 -0.30 28.94 1.57
N ARG A 133 -0.37 29.62 0.43
CA ARG A 133 0.07 29.06 -0.86
C ARG A 133 1.57 28.80 -0.88
N GLU A 134 2.37 29.68 -0.27
CA GLU A 134 3.81 29.51 -0.15
C GLU A 134 4.16 28.32 0.76
N TYR A 135 3.44 28.16 1.88
CA TYR A 135 3.58 27.00 2.76
C TYR A 135 3.21 25.69 2.04
N GLN A 136 2.12 25.71 1.26
CA GLN A 136 1.74 24.57 0.43
C GLN A 136 2.82 24.24 -0.61
N ALA A 137 3.37 25.23 -1.30
CA ALA A 137 4.43 25.01 -2.30
C ALA A 137 5.70 24.42 -1.68
N VAL A 138 6.01 24.78 -0.43
CA VAL A 138 7.10 24.16 0.34
C VAL A 138 6.82 22.68 0.59
N PHE A 139 5.62 22.34 1.07
CA PHE A 139 5.18 20.95 1.23
C PHE A 139 5.32 20.17 -0.08
N ASP A 140 4.72 20.68 -1.15
CA ASP A 140 4.73 20.04 -2.47
C ASP A 140 6.16 19.86 -3.05
N SER A 141 7.15 20.60 -2.53
CA SER A 141 8.54 20.50 -2.98
C SER A 141 9.32 19.32 -2.37
N ILE A 142 8.75 18.60 -1.41
CA ILE A 142 9.40 17.50 -0.69
C ILE A 142 8.60 16.22 -0.88
N GLU A 143 9.29 15.12 -1.18
CA GLU A 143 8.65 13.81 -1.20
C GLU A 143 8.30 13.40 0.25
N HIS A 144 7.04 13.13 0.51
CA HIS A 144 6.55 12.77 1.83
C HIS A 144 6.43 11.25 2.03
N VAL A 145 6.54 10.85 3.30
CA VAL A 145 6.33 9.47 3.74
C VAL A 145 5.07 9.37 4.59
N GLY A 146 4.31 8.29 4.41
CA GLY A 146 3.14 7.99 5.23
C GLY A 146 1.83 8.56 4.68
N SER A 147 0.73 8.05 5.20
CA SER A 147 -0.61 8.53 4.86
C SER A 147 -0.90 9.77 5.67
N PHE A 148 -1.25 10.88 5.02
CA PHE A 148 -1.73 12.06 5.71
C PHE A 148 -3.16 11.80 6.21
N GLY A 149 -3.28 11.56 7.51
CA GLY A 149 -4.54 11.31 8.19
C GLY A 149 -4.86 12.48 9.11
N GLY A 150 -5.72 13.38 8.68
CA GLY A 150 -6.18 14.51 9.50
C GLY A 150 -6.39 15.79 8.68
N GLU A 151 -7.14 16.72 9.25
CA GLU A 151 -7.22 18.08 8.73
C GLU A 151 -5.85 18.76 8.95
N ALA A 152 -5.27 19.31 7.87
CA ALA A 152 -4.15 20.22 7.99
C ALA A 152 -4.59 21.42 8.84
N SER A 153 -3.86 21.77 9.90
CA SER A 153 -4.10 23.04 10.57
C SER A 153 -3.21 24.12 10.00
N VAL A 154 -3.82 25.31 9.85
CA VAL A 154 -3.13 26.50 9.39
C VAL A 154 -3.23 27.58 10.45
N GLY A 155 -2.10 27.79 11.11
CA GLY A 155 -1.90 28.87 12.06
C GLY A 155 -1.40 30.14 11.40
N VAL A 156 -1.19 31.17 12.22
CA VAL A 156 -0.50 32.40 11.79
C VAL A 156 0.98 32.12 11.49
N ASP A 157 1.51 31.05 12.09
CA ASP A 157 2.92 30.69 12.07
C ASP A 157 3.25 29.58 11.05
N GLY A 158 2.31 29.11 10.22
CA GLY A 158 2.58 28.07 9.23
C GLY A 158 1.43 27.09 9.00
N CYS A 159 1.72 26.06 8.21
CA CYS A 159 0.86 24.91 8.02
C CYS A 159 1.48 23.68 8.66
N ASP A 160 0.69 22.93 9.44
CA ASP A 160 1.09 21.64 9.99
C ASP A 160 0.10 20.54 9.64
N VAL A 161 0.64 19.34 9.44
CA VAL A 161 -0.11 18.17 8.99
C VAL A 161 0.41 16.93 9.69
N ARG A 162 -0.51 16.07 10.10
CA ARG A 162 -0.20 14.75 10.64
C ARG A 162 -0.13 13.69 9.56
N PHE A 163 0.82 12.79 9.73
CA PHE A 163 0.94 11.60 8.91
C PHE A 163 1.10 10.35 9.77
N VAL A 164 0.60 9.25 9.25
CA VAL A 164 0.70 7.92 9.85
C VAL A 164 1.68 7.11 9.01
N THR A 165 2.62 6.44 9.66
CA THR A 165 3.59 5.55 9.00
C THR A 165 3.49 4.14 9.52
N GLY A 166 4.05 3.21 8.74
CA GLY A 166 4.21 1.83 9.17
C GLY A 166 5.12 1.65 10.37
N ALA A 167 4.89 0.55 11.09
CA ALA A 167 5.81 0.08 12.11
C ALA A 167 7.18 -0.20 11.47
N GLY A 168 8.23 0.43 12.00
CA GLY A 168 9.59 0.31 11.46
C GLY A 168 9.93 1.25 10.30
N VAL A 169 9.01 2.13 9.88
CA VAL A 169 9.36 3.24 8.97
C VAL A 169 10.08 4.32 9.77
N ASP A 170 11.35 4.56 9.45
CA ASP A 170 12.11 5.70 9.97
C ASP A 170 11.74 6.97 9.19
N ALA A 171 10.67 7.64 9.63
CA ALA A 171 10.21 8.87 9.00
C ALA A 171 11.28 9.97 9.03
N LEU A 172 11.98 10.13 10.16
CA LEU A 172 13.07 11.12 10.25
C LEU A 172 14.20 10.77 9.30
N GLY A 173 14.55 9.48 9.18
CA GLY A 173 15.54 8.98 8.21
C GLY A 173 15.20 9.27 6.76
N HIS A 174 13.92 9.19 6.39
CA HIS A 174 13.45 9.61 5.07
C HIS A 174 13.68 11.11 4.85
N TYR A 175 13.19 11.96 5.76
CA TYR A 175 13.31 13.41 5.60
C TYR A 175 14.76 13.92 5.68
N ARG A 176 15.64 13.26 6.45
CA ARG A 176 17.09 13.55 6.44
C ARG A 176 17.70 13.41 5.05
N GLN A 177 17.15 12.53 4.20
CA GLN A 177 17.62 12.33 2.82
C GLN A 177 16.87 13.24 1.84
N ALA A 178 15.54 13.36 1.99
CA ALA A 178 14.69 14.10 1.07
C ALA A 178 14.95 15.62 1.13
N LEU A 179 15.17 16.19 2.32
CA LEU A 179 15.34 17.63 2.50
C LEU A 179 16.60 18.17 1.80
N PRO A 180 17.81 17.60 2.00
CA PRO A 180 18.99 18.05 1.26
C PRO A 180 18.87 17.80 -0.25
N ALA A 181 18.23 16.71 -0.67
CA ALA A 181 17.99 16.43 -2.09
C ALA A 181 17.08 17.50 -2.75
N ALA A 182 16.17 18.07 -1.98
CA ALA A 182 15.34 19.21 -2.37
C ALA A 182 16.03 20.58 -2.13
N GLY A 183 17.29 20.62 -1.69
CA GLY A 183 18.04 21.86 -1.47
C GLY A 183 17.72 22.59 -0.17
N TRP A 184 17.22 21.88 0.84
CA TRP A 184 17.03 22.41 2.19
C TRP A 184 18.25 22.15 3.08
N ASP A 185 18.59 23.12 3.93
CA ASP A 185 19.67 22.99 4.90
C ASP A 185 19.13 22.51 6.24
N ILE A 186 19.54 21.32 6.70
CA ILE A 186 19.16 20.80 8.02
C ILE A 186 19.88 21.62 9.11
N VAL A 187 19.11 22.30 9.96
CA VAL A 187 19.61 23.15 11.06
C VAL A 187 19.43 22.51 12.43
N GLN A 188 18.57 21.50 12.55
CA GLN A 188 18.37 20.69 13.76
C GLN A 188 18.04 19.25 13.37
N ASP A 189 18.69 18.28 14.01
CA ASP A 189 18.44 16.85 13.84
C ASP A 189 18.68 16.15 15.19
N ASP A 190 17.58 15.81 15.86
CA ASP A 190 17.55 15.10 17.14
C ASP A 190 16.71 13.83 16.98
N ASP A 191 16.78 12.90 17.94
CA ASP A 191 16.12 11.58 17.87
C ASP A 191 14.60 11.62 17.64
N GLY A 192 13.94 12.75 17.91
CA GLY A 192 12.49 12.92 17.74
C GLY A 192 12.08 14.06 16.81
N ARG A 193 13.02 14.85 16.27
CA ARG A 193 12.71 16.06 15.54
C ARG A 193 13.79 16.42 14.52
N LEU A 194 13.36 16.86 13.36
CA LEU A 194 14.20 17.36 12.28
C LEU A 194 13.69 18.74 11.87
N ARG A 195 14.59 19.70 11.65
CA ARG A 195 14.27 21.02 11.11
C ARG A 195 15.26 21.38 10.03
N ALA A 196 14.74 21.88 8.92
CA ALA A 196 15.52 22.42 7.82
C ALA A 196 15.01 23.79 7.37
N GLU A 197 15.88 24.56 6.72
CA GLU A 197 15.57 25.93 6.28
C GLU A 197 16.00 26.16 4.83
N ARG A 198 15.25 27.02 4.13
CA ARG A 198 15.53 27.42 2.75
C ARG A 198 14.81 28.74 2.46
N ASP A 199 15.51 29.73 1.89
CA ASP A 199 14.89 30.98 1.39
C ASP A 199 13.96 31.74 2.37
N GLY A 200 14.29 31.75 3.67
CA GLY A 200 13.47 32.41 4.69
C GLY A 200 12.29 31.55 5.19
N MET A 201 12.22 30.30 4.75
CA MET A 201 11.26 29.29 5.18
C MET A 201 11.92 28.24 6.08
N ALA A 202 11.08 27.57 6.85
CA ALA A 202 11.45 26.41 7.64
C ALA A 202 10.49 25.24 7.38
N PHE A 203 11.06 24.04 7.41
CA PHE A 203 10.35 22.78 7.32
C PHE A 203 10.74 21.93 8.52
N GLU A 204 9.75 21.41 9.23
CA GLU A 204 9.96 20.63 10.44
C GLU A 204 9.23 19.30 10.39
N VAL A 205 9.84 18.29 11.01
CA VAL A 205 9.30 16.95 11.17
C VAL A 205 9.46 16.54 12.62
N ALA A 206 8.40 16.08 13.26
CA ALA A 206 8.46 15.43 14.55
C ALA A 206 7.98 13.98 14.43
N ALA A 207 8.72 13.05 15.01
CA ALA A 207 8.29 11.65 15.12
C ALA A 207 7.20 11.52 16.20
N CYS A 208 6.13 10.80 15.89
CA CYS A 208 5.08 10.43 16.85
C CYS A 208 4.91 8.90 16.85
N PRO A 209 4.36 8.29 17.92
CA PRO A 209 3.94 6.89 17.88
C PRO A 209 3.02 6.63 16.68
N GLY A 210 3.40 5.69 15.81
CA GLY A 210 2.63 5.35 14.61
C GLY A 210 2.74 6.34 13.45
N GLY A 211 3.64 7.33 13.48
CA GLY A 211 3.79 8.30 12.40
C GLY A 211 4.59 9.55 12.76
N GLY A 212 4.02 10.71 12.47
CA GLY A 212 4.63 11.98 12.80
C GLY A 212 3.77 13.19 12.44
N ALA A 213 4.36 14.35 12.63
CA ALA A 213 3.80 15.62 12.18
C ALA A 213 4.86 16.37 11.37
N VAL A 214 4.43 16.97 10.28
CA VAL A 214 5.24 17.85 9.45
C VAL A 214 4.68 19.26 9.51
N TRP A 215 5.55 20.25 9.43
CA TRP A 215 5.17 21.66 9.39
C TRP A 215 6.03 22.43 8.40
N ALA A 216 5.41 23.40 7.74
CA ALA A 216 6.09 24.36 6.88
C ALA A 216 5.61 25.76 7.24
N GLY A 217 6.55 26.69 7.40
CA GLY A 217 6.25 28.06 7.78
C GLY A 217 7.43 29.00 7.58
N PRO A 218 7.30 30.26 8.01
CA PRO A 218 8.40 31.20 7.96
C PRO A 218 9.53 30.73 8.88
N ARG A 219 10.77 31.12 8.57
CA ARG A 219 11.95 30.74 9.35
C ARG A 219 11.78 31.02 10.84
N ASP A 220 11.28 32.19 11.21
CA ASP A 220 11.12 32.54 12.63
C ASP A 220 9.84 31.96 13.25
N GLY A 221 9.09 31.18 12.48
CA GLY A 221 7.89 30.47 12.91
C GLY A 221 8.22 29.33 13.89
N VAL A 222 7.31 29.12 14.83
CA VAL A 222 7.45 28.08 15.84
C VAL A 222 6.58 26.89 15.44
N PHE A 223 7.21 25.75 15.17
CA PHE A 223 6.49 24.49 15.10
C PHE A 223 6.00 24.09 16.49
N ARG A 224 4.73 24.39 16.76
CA ARG A 224 3.98 23.83 17.87
C ARG A 224 3.37 22.54 17.36
N ALA A 225 4.20 21.50 17.26
CA ALA A 225 3.73 20.18 16.86
C ALA A 225 2.39 19.89 17.55
N MET A 226 1.34 19.61 16.77
CA MET A 226 0.08 19.14 17.35
C MET A 226 0.44 18.05 18.36
N PRO A 227 -0.01 18.17 19.63
CA PRO A 227 0.45 17.29 20.71
C PRO A 227 0.20 15.85 20.27
N CYS A 228 1.25 15.05 20.02
CA CYS A 228 1.16 13.65 19.60
C CYS A 228 0.24 12.94 20.61
N GLY A 229 -1.04 12.87 20.28
CA GLY A 229 -2.09 12.41 21.18
C GLY A 229 -2.23 10.92 20.97
N ASN A 230 -2.36 10.18 22.07
CA ASN A 230 -2.79 8.79 22.02
C ASN A 230 -4.24 8.67 21.52
#